data_AF-A0ABD1EGL3-F1
#
_entry.id   AF-A0ABD1EGL3-F1
#
_cell.length_a   1.000
_cell.length_b   1.000
_cell.length_c   1.000
_cell.angle_alpha   90.00
_cell.angle_beta   90.00
_cell.angle_gamma   90.00
#
_symmetry.space_group_name_H-M   'P 1'
#
loop_
_entity.id
_entity.type
_entity.pdbx_description
1 polymer ?
#
loop_
_entity_poly.entity_id
_entity_poly.type
_entity_poly.pdbx_seq_one_letter_code
_entity_poly.pdbx_strand_id
1 'polypeptide(L)' 'MHDKKENSECSYCGDVLENAVLKCNRWIREKINLELDLIENLNSENIIDLMLVNTENWKKISDYIIRIMKKRGEDKLSR' A
#
# COMPACT_ATOMS: atom_id res chain seq x y z
N MET A 1 4.28 -12.61 29.26
CA MET A 1 4.00 -11.66 28.16
C MET A 1 4.08 -12.47 26.88
N HIS A 2 2.95 -12.89 26.32
CA HIS A 2 2.93 -13.63 25.06
C HIS A 2 2.96 -12.62 23.93
N ASP A 3 4.15 -12.37 23.38
CA ASP A 3 4.28 -11.69 22.10
C ASP A 3 3.64 -12.59 21.04
N LYS A 4 2.38 -12.30 20.72
CA LYS A 4 1.78 -12.76 19.47
C LYS A 4 2.69 -12.20 18.38
N LYS A 5 3.53 -13.04 17.76
CA LYS A 5 4.13 -12.75 16.46
C LYS A 5 2.97 -12.49 15.51
N GLU A 6 2.55 -11.24 15.40
CA GLU A 6 1.77 -10.80 14.26
C GLU A 6 2.63 -11.13 13.05
N ASN A 7 2.13 -12.02 12.18
CA ASN A 7 2.83 -12.45 10.99
C ASN A 7 3.45 -11.22 10.30
N SER A 8 4.78 -11.11 10.38
CA SER A 8 5.55 -10.02 9.80
C SER A 8 5.54 -10.05 8.28
N GLU A 9 4.91 -11.07 7.69
CA GLU A 9 4.85 -11.34 6.26
C GLU A 9 3.44 -11.08 5.70
N CYS A 10 3.41 -10.51 4.51
CA CYS A 10 2.23 -10.29 3.71
C CYS A 10 1.72 -11.62 3.17
N SER A 11 0.49 -11.99 3.53
CA SER A 11 -0.16 -13.24 3.10
C SER A 11 -0.36 -13.40 1.58
N TYR A 12 -0.06 -12.39 0.77
CA TYR A 12 -0.16 -12.44 -0.68
C TYR A 12 1.17 -12.58 -1.41
N CYS A 13 2.27 -12.08 -0.83
CA CYS A 13 3.56 -12.04 -1.50
C CYS A 13 4.73 -12.53 -0.64
N GLY A 14 4.51 -12.86 0.63
CA GLY A 14 5.54 -13.33 1.56
C GLY A 14 6.55 -12.27 2.01
N ASP A 15 6.44 -11.03 1.52
CA ASP A 15 7.33 -9.91 1.89
C ASP A 15 6.87 -9.26 3.20
N VAL A 16 7.72 -8.43 3.82
CA VAL A 16 7.43 -7.70 5.06
C VAL A 16 6.09 -6.96 4.96
N LEU A 17 5.27 -7.05 6.01
CA LEU A 17 3.92 -6.50 6.05
C LEU A 17 3.86 -5.00 5.74
N GLU A 18 4.91 -4.27 6.12
CA GLU A 18 5.13 -2.84 5.86
C GLU A 18 5.27 -2.52 4.36
N ASN A 19 5.87 -3.45 3.59
CA ASN A 19 6.03 -3.30 2.15
C ASN A 19 4.72 -3.57 1.37
N ALA A 20 3.65 -4.02 2.04
CA ALA A 20 2.46 -4.50 1.35
C ALA A 20 1.78 -3.44 0.49
N VAL A 21 1.89 -2.15 0.81
CA VAL A 21 1.31 -1.05 0.01
C VAL A 21 2.18 -0.72 -1.21
N LEU A 22 3.50 -0.88 -1.12
CA LEU A 22 4.45 -0.40 -2.12
C LEU A 22 5.03 -1.49 -3.01
N LYS A 23 5.13 -2.73 -2.53
CA LYS A 23 5.83 -3.84 -3.19
C LYS A 23 5.00 -5.11 -3.37
N CYS A 24 3.77 -5.17 -2.84
CA CYS A 24 2.98 -6.38 -2.97
C CYS A 24 2.49 -6.58 -4.42
N ASN A 25 2.85 -7.72 -5.02
CA ASN A 25 2.45 -8.11 -6.37
C ASN A 25 0.92 -8.10 -6.58
N ARG A 26 0.12 -8.29 -5.53
CA ARG A 26 -1.35 -8.24 -5.61
C ARG A 26 -1.86 -6.87 -6.07
N TRP A 27 -1.16 -5.79 -5.75
CA TRP A 27 -1.57 -4.42 -6.05
C TRP A 27 -0.78 -3.78 -7.19
N ILE A 28 0.07 -4.55 -7.88
CA ILE A 28 1.00 -4.00 -8.88
C ILE A 28 0.30 -3.20 -9.97
N ARG A 29 -0.87 -3.65 -10.43
CA ARG A 29 -1.66 -2.92 -11.45
C ARG A 29 -2.21 -1.60 -10.93
N GLU A 30 -2.72 -1.60 -9.69
CA GLU A 30 -3.25 -0.40 -9.05
C GLU A 30 -2.14 0.61 -8.77
N LYS A 31 -0.96 0.12 -8.37
CA LYS A 31 0.26 0.92 -8.20
C LYS A 31 0.70 1.56 -9.51
N ILE A 32 0.83 0.78 -10.59
CA ILE A 32 1.23 1.29 -11.91
C ILE A 32 0.27 2.38 -12.39
N ASN A 33 -1.04 2.19 -12.22
CA ASN A 33 -2.01 3.23 -12.59
C ASN A 33 -1.82 4.52 -11.79
N LEU A 34 -1.56 4.41 -10.49
CA LEU A 34 -1.26 5.57 -9.64
C LEU A 34 0.05 6.25 -10.06
N GLU A 35 1.10 5.49 -10.38
CA GLU A 35 2.39 6.01 -10.85
C GLU A 35 2.23 6.77 -12.17
N LEU A 36 1.39 6.26 -13.09
CA LEU A 36 1.04 6.97 -14.33
C LEU A 36 0.27 8.26 -14.06
N ASP A 37 -0.67 8.25 -13.11
CA ASP A 37 -1.45 9.44 -12.73
C ASP A 37 -0.60 10.52 -12.02
N LEU A 38 0.49 10.11 -11.37
CA LEU A 38 1.44 11.00 -10.68
C LEU A 38 2.61 11.44 -11.58
N ILE A 39 2.79 10.76 -12.73
CA ILE A 39 3.97 10.90 -13.62
C ILE A 39 5.28 10.62 -12.83
N GLU A 40 5.21 9.75 -11.83
CA GLU A 40 6.32 9.45 -10.92
C GLU A 40 6.25 8.02 -10.39
N ASN A 41 7.41 7.40 -10.17
CA ASN A 41 7.49 6.07 -9.55
C ASN A 41 7.29 6.18 -8.04
N LEU A 42 6.35 5.44 -7.47
CA LEU A 42 6.02 5.51 -6.05
C LEU A 42 6.90 4.56 -5.23
N ASN A 43 7.59 5.08 -4.23
CA ASN A 43 8.43 4.31 -3.31
C ASN A 43 8.33 4.87 -1.87
N SER A 44 9.01 4.22 -0.93
CA SER A 44 8.95 4.59 0.49
C SER A 44 9.61 5.93 0.80
N GLU A 45 10.52 6.38 -0.05
CA GLU A 45 11.30 7.60 0.16
C GLU A 45 10.55 8.84 -0.35
N ASN A 46 9.75 8.68 -1.41
CA ASN A 46 9.08 9.82 -2.06
C ASN A 46 7.56 9.91 -1.83
N ILE A 47 6.93 8.91 -1.22
CA ILE A 47 5.46 8.88 -1.07
C ILE A 47 4.91 10.11 -0.33
N ILE A 48 5.59 10.54 0.74
CA ILE A 48 5.16 11.71 1.52
C ILE A 48 5.38 13.00 0.71
N ASP A 49 6.53 13.13 0.06
CA ASP A 49 6.83 14.30 -0.76
C ASP A 49 5.80 14.45 -1.90
N LEU A 50 5.48 13.36 -2.59
CA LEU A 50 4.46 13.34 -3.64
C LEU A 50 3.08 13.73 -3.12
N MET A 51 2.70 13.28 -1.92
CA MET A 51 1.46 13.69 -1.26
C MET A 51 1.41 15.19 -0.96
N LEU A 52 2.55 15.80 -0.64
CA LEU A 52 2.64 17.22 -0.27
C LEU A 52 2.73 18.17 -1.46
N VAL A 53 2.96 17.67 -2.68
CA VAL A 53 3.02 18.51 -3.90
C VAL A 53 1.71 19.28 -4.11
N ASN A 54 0.57 18.61 -4.00
CA ASN A 54 -0.75 19.21 -4.14
C ASN A 54 -1.86 18.31 -3.56
N THR A 55 -3.04 18.89 -3.35
CA THR A 55 -4.21 18.18 -2.79
C THR A 55 -4.71 17.03 -3.67
N GLU A 56 -4.51 17.09 -4.99
CA GLU A 56 -4.91 16.02 -5.90
C GLU A 56 -4.05 14.77 -5.69
N ASN A 57 -2.73 14.93 -5.61
CA ASN A 57 -1.79 13.85 -5.30
C ASN A 57 -2.07 13.25 -3.93
N TRP A 58 -2.29 14.11 -2.92
CA TRP A 58 -2.71 13.67 -1.59
C TRP A 58 -3.92 12.74 -1.68
N LYS A 59 -4.97 13.19 -2.39
CA LYS A 59 -6.20 12.42 -2.55
C LYS A 59 -5.94 11.08 -3.25
N LYS A 60 -5.28 11.08 -4.41
CA LYS A 60 -4.98 9.86 -5.19
C LYS A 60 -4.20 8.83 -4.38
N ILE A 61 -3.14 9.25 -3.70
CA ILE A 61 -2.30 8.37 -2.89
C ILE A 61 -3.08 7.87 -1.66
N SER A 62 -3.81 8.74 -0.96
CA SER A 62 -4.61 8.34 0.20
C SER A 62 -5.72 7.34 -0.16
N ASP A 63 -6.44 7.56 -1.26
CA ASP A 63 -7.49 6.66 -1.75
C ASP A 63 -6.92 5.28 -2.10
N TYR A 64 -5.73 5.24 -2.70
CA TYR A 64 -5.00 4.00 -2.97
C TYR A 64 -4.66 3.23 -1.69
N ILE A 65 -4.04 3.90 -0.70
CA ILE A 65 -3.66 3.29 0.57
C ILE A 65 -4.90 2.75 1.30
N ILE A 66 -5.95 3.57 1.43
CA ILE A 66 -7.20 3.19 2.11
C ILE A 66 -7.83 1.98 1.44
N ARG A 67 -7.86 1.93 0.10
CA ARG A 67 -8.40 0.79 -0.65
C ARG A 67 -7.65 -0.50 -0.35
N ILE A 68 -6.32 -0.46 -0.32
CA ILE A 68 -5.50 -1.63 0.01
C ILE A 68 -5.77 -2.07 1.45
N MET A 69 -5.77 -1.14 2.40
CA MET A 69 -6.04 -1.45 3.81
C MET A 69 -7.41 -2.09 3.99
N LYS A 70 -8.44 -1.58 3.32
CA LYS A 70 -9.79 -2.14 3.35
C LYS A 70 -9.83 -3.57 2.80
N LYS A 71 -9.30 -3.81 1.60
CA LYS A 71 -9.26 -5.15 0.98
C LYS A 71 -8.50 -6.15 1.85
N ARG A 72 -7.39 -5.73 2.50
CA ARG A 72 -6.65 -6.57 3.45
C ARG A 72 -7.46 -6.91 4.70
N GLY A 73 -8.28 -5.97 5.19
CA GLY A 73 -9.20 -6.20 6.30
C GLY A 73 -10.30 -7.19 5.95
N GLU A 74 -10.92 -7.04 4.78
CA GLU A 74 -11.97 -7.93 4.27
C GLU A 74 -11.48 -9.37 4.09
N ASP A 75 -10.29 -9.55 3.50
CA ASP A 75 -9.69 -10.88 3.32
C ASP A 75 -9.32 -11.55 4.66
N LYS A 76 -9.05 -10.79 5.73
CA LYS A 76 -8.82 -11.32 7.09
C LYS A 76 -10.13 -11.74 7.78
N LEU A 77 -11.24 -11.07 7.48
CA LEU A 77 -12.57 -11.39 8.02
C LEU A 77 -13.24 -12.57 7.29
N SER A 78 -12.78 -12.88 6.08
CA SER A 78 -13.30 -13.97 5.24
C SER A 78 -12.56 -15.31 5.41
N ARG A 79 -11.61 -15.38 6.35
CA ARG A 79 -10.84 -16.58 6.72
C ARG A 79 -11.12 -16.96 8.17
#